data_AF-A0ABD6EZ59-F1
#
_entry.id   AF-A0ABD6EZ59-F1
#
_cell.length_a   1.000
_cell.length_b   1.000
_cell.length_c   1.000
_cell.angle_alpha   90.00
_cell.angle_beta   90.00
_cell.angle_gamma   90.00
#
_symmetry.space_group_name_H-M   'P 1'
#
loop_
_entity.id
_entity.type
_entity.pdbx_description
1 polymer ?
#
loop_
_entity_poly.entity_id
_entity_poly.type
_entity_poly.pdbx_seq_one_letter_code
_entity_poly.pdbx_strand_id
1 'polypeptide(L)' 'MMSNEAFQKLLFDLFCTWHSVRRHYDPPIIDTEEQRLVKVKNMICKLLSEIDSRVARVKTEFRTDAQVRIQSIRC' A
#
# COMPACT_ATOMS: atom_id res chain seq x y z
N MET A 1 1.98 7.12 -7.54
CA MET A 1 1.47 7.16 -6.15
C MET A 1 0.06 6.61 -6.19
N MET A 2 -0.22 5.59 -5.39
CA MET A 2 -1.49 4.88 -5.40
C MET A 2 -2.56 5.69 -4.64
N SER A 3 -3.77 5.80 -5.19
CA SER A 3 -4.89 6.42 -4.47
C SER A 3 -5.26 5.63 -3.21
N ASN A 4 -5.99 6.24 -2.28
CA ASN A 4 -6.46 5.53 -1.09
C ASN A 4 -7.39 4.38 -1.44
N GLU A 5 -8.27 4.57 -2.42
CA GLU A 5 -9.16 3.52 -2.92
C GLU A 5 -8.37 2.35 -3.53
N ALA A 6 -7.36 2.64 -4.36
CA ALA A 6 -6.52 1.61 -4.94
C ALA A 6 -5.67 0.88 -3.88
N PHE A 7 -5.20 1.59 -2.85
CA PHE A 7 -4.49 0.98 -1.71
C PHE A 7 -5.41 0.04 -0.90
N GLN A 8 -6.63 0.49 -0.59
CA GLN A 8 -7.63 -0.33 0.10
C GLN A 8 -8.03 -1.56 -0.72
N LYS A 9 -8.23 -1.38 -2.03
CA LYS A 9 -8.52 -2.48 -2.93
C LYS A 9 -7.37 -3.50 -2.96
N LEU A 10 -6.13 -3.04 -3.06
CA LEU A 10 -4.95 -3.92 -3.07
C LEU A 10 -4.82 -4.71 -1.76
N LEU A 11 -5.11 -4.09 -0.61
CA LEU A 11 -5.18 -4.79 0.68
C LEU A 11 -6.27 -5.85 0.69
N PHE A 12 -7.46 -5.52 0.22
CA PHE A 12 -8.57 -6.46 0.12
C PHE A 12 -8.20 -7.66 -0.76
N ASP A 13 -7.65 -7.40 -1.94
CA ASP A 13 -7.25 -8.44 -2.90
C ASP A 13 -6.14 -9.34 -2.31
N LEU A 14 -5.20 -8.76 -1.54
CA LEU A 14 -4.16 -9.52 -0.83
C LEU A 14 -4.78 -10.51 0.15
N PHE A 15 -5.69 -10.07 1.03
CA PHE A 15 -6.32 -10.96 2.00
C PHE A 15 -7.13 -12.07 1.33
N CYS A 16 -7.89 -11.74 0.28
CA CYS A 16 -8.61 -12.76 -0.48
C CYS A 16 -7.66 -13.80 -1.08
N THR A 17 -6.59 -13.35 -1.71
CA THR A 17 -5.61 -14.25 -2.35
C THR A 17 -4.87 -15.09 -1.31
N TRP A 18 -4.47 -14.51 -0.18
CA TRP A 18 -3.74 -15.20 0.88
C TRP A 18 -4.57 -16.32 1.49
N HIS A 19 -5.83 -16.04 1.82
CA HIS A 19 -6.73 -17.00 2.46
C HIS A 19 -7.50 -17.88 1.46
N SER A 20 -7.20 -17.75 0.15
CA SER A 20 -7.97 -18.41 -0.92
C SER A 20 -9.48 -18.17 -0.81
N VAL A 21 -9.87 -17.00 -0.30
CA VAL A 21 -11.26 -16.55 -0.25
C VAL A 21 -11.63 -16.05 -1.63
N ARG A 22 -12.77 -16.52 -2.13
CA ARG A 22 -13.25 -16.24 -3.49
C ARG A 22 -14.56 -15.51 -3.39
N ARG A 23 -14.80 -14.53 -4.27
CA ARG A 23 -16.13 -13.94 -4.39
C ARG A 23 -17.04 -14.96 -5.07
N HIS A 24 -18.33 -14.90 -4.75
CA HIS A 24 -19.32 -15.86 -5.24
C HIS A 24 -19.40 -15.95 -6.77
N TYR A 25 -18.91 -14.94 -7.49
CA TYR A 25 -18.93 -14.84 -8.95
C TYR A 25 -17.56 -14.98 -9.62
N ASP A 26 -16.48 -15.27 -8.88
CA ASP A 26 -15.14 -15.38 -9.48
C ASP A 26 -14.93 -16.75 -10.15
N PRO A 27 -14.39 -16.81 -11.39
CA PRO A 27 -14.11 -18.07 -12.07
C PRO A 27 -13.12 -18.94 -11.29
N PRO A 28 -13.21 -20.30 -11.39
CA PRO A 28 -12.28 -21.27 -10.78
C PRO A 28 -10.84 -20.81 -10.86
N ILE A 29 -10.23 -20.52 -9.71
CA ILE A 29 -8.80 -20.24 -9.62
C ILE A 29 -8.09 -21.59 -9.65
N ILE A 30 -7.32 -21.85 -10.71
CA ILE A 30 -6.52 -23.07 -10.93
C ILE A 30 -5.06 -22.83 -10.52
N ASP A 31 -4.78 -21.73 -9.82
CA ASP A 31 -3.41 -21.43 -9.40
C ASP A 31 -2.91 -22.50 -8.42
N THR A 32 -1.68 -22.96 -8.63
CA THR A 32 -0.99 -23.76 -7.62
C THR A 32 -0.69 -22.90 -6.39
N GLU A 33 -0.42 -23.55 -5.26
CA GLU A 33 -0.01 -22.84 -4.04
C GLU A 33 1.21 -21.93 -4.27
N GLU A 34 2.17 -22.40 -5.08
CA GLU A 34 3.36 -21.62 -5.44
C GLU A 34 3.01 -20.34 -6.22
N GLN A 35 2.13 -20.46 -7.22
CA GLN A 35 1.66 -19.31 -8.00
C GLN A 35 0.89 -18.30 -7.11
N ARG A 36 0.06 -18.79 -6.18
CA ARG A 36 -0.62 -17.96 -5.18
C ARG A 36 0.39 -17.21 -4.31
N LEU A 37 1.42 -17.90 -3.80
CA LEU A 37 2.45 -17.28 -2.97
C LEU A 37 3.25 -16.21 -3.72
N VAL A 38 3.53 -16.41 -5.02
CA VAL A 38 4.15 -15.39 -5.87
C VAL A 38 3.26 -14.15 -5.98
N LYS A 39 1.96 -14.32 -6.21
CA LYS A 39 0.99 -13.20 -6.25
C LYS A 39 0.94 -12.44 -4.92
N VAL A 40 0.87 -13.18 -3.81
CA VAL A 40 0.90 -12.62 -2.45
C VAL A 40 2.16 -11.78 -2.22
N LYS A 41 3.34 -12.33 -2.52
CA LYS A 41 4.62 -11.60 -2.38
C LYS A 41 4.63 -10.31 -3.20
N ASN A 42 4.16 -10.37 -4.45
CA ASN A 42 4.11 -9.20 -5.32
C ASN A 42 3.18 -8.11 -4.77
N MET A 43 2.03 -8.48 -4.20
CA MET A 43 1.09 -7.52 -3.60
C MET A 43 1.67 -6.89 -2.32
N ILE A 44 2.35 -7.68 -1.47
CA ILE A 44 3.04 -7.15 -0.29
C ILE A 44 4.11 -6.13 -0.70
N CYS A 45 4.95 -6.46 -1.69
CA CYS A 45 5.99 -5.54 -2.16
C CYS A 45 5.40 -4.20 -2.62
N LYS A 46 4.31 -4.23 -3.40
CA LYS A 46 3.60 -3.02 -3.84
C LYS A 46 3.08 -2.19 -2.66
N LEU A 47 2.49 -2.84 -1.66
CA LEU A 47 1.99 -2.18 -0.45
C LEU A 47 3.13 -1.54 0.34
N LEU A 48 4.24 -2.24 0.54
CA LEU A 48 5.42 -1.73 1.24
C LEU A 48 6.00 -0.51 0.52
N SER A 49 6.19 -0.56 -0.79
CA SER A 49 6.71 0.57 -1.57
C SER A 49 5.79 1.81 -1.51
N GLU A 50 4.48 1.61 -1.49
CA GLU A 50 3.53 2.71 -1.32
C GLU A 50 3.57 3.27 0.11
N ILE A 51 3.70 2.42 1.14
CA ILE A 51 3.87 2.86 2.53
C ILE A 51 5.15 3.69 2.67
N ASP A 52 6.27 3.23 2.11
CA ASP A 52 7.54 3.96 2.12
C ASP A 52 7.40 5.34 1.47
N SER A 53 6.70 5.41 0.34
CA SER A 53 6.41 6.67 -0.36
C SER A 53 5.57 7.62 0.50
N ARG A 54 4.56 7.11 1.21
CA ARG A 54 3.73 7.90 2.13
C ARG A 54 4.52 8.38 3.35
N VAL A 55 5.36 7.52 3.92
CA VAL A 55 6.25 7.88 5.04
C VAL A 55 7.24 8.96 4.62
N ALA A 56 7.83 8.85 3.43
CA ALA A 56 8.76 9.86 2.90
C ALA A 56 8.09 11.23 2.75
N ARG A 57 6.84 11.27 2.25
CA ARG A 57 6.04 12.50 2.16
C ARG A 57 5.76 13.12 3.53
N VAL A 58 5.24 12.32 4.46
CA VAL A 58 4.92 12.77 5.81
C VAL A 58 6.17 13.35 6.49
N LYS A 59 7.32 12.68 6.38
CA LYS A 59 8.61 13.19 6.87
C LYS A 59 9.02 14.51 6.22
N THR A 60 8.72 14.70 4.94
CA THR A 60 9.04 15.93 4.21
C THR A 60 8.14 17.07 4.67
N GLU A 61 6.83 16.84 4.79
CA GLU A 61 5.84 17.79 5.28
C GLU A 61 6.21 18.29 6.70
N PHE A 62 6.55 17.38 7.62
CA PHE A 62 6.99 17.76 8.96
C PHE A 62 8.30 18.57 8.99
N ARG A 63 9.22 18.33 8.05
CA ARG A 63 10.46 19.13 7.94
C ARG A 63 10.16 20.55 7.44
N THR A 64 9.24 20.68 6.49
CA THR A 64 8.82 21.98 5.95
C THR A 64 8.11 22.81 7.02
N ASP A 65 7.19 22.20 7.80
CA ASP A 65 6.48 22.89 8.88
C ASP A 65 7.43 23.39 9.98
N ALA A 66 8.46 22.61 10.31
CA ALA A 66 9.50 23.02 11.26
C ALA A 66 10.32 24.22 10.74
N GLN A 67 10.64 24.27 9.45
CA GLN A 67 11.35 25.41 8.84
C GLN A 67 10.50 26.68 8.80
N VAL A 68 9.20 26.58 8.47
CA VAL A 68 8.28 27.74 8.44
C VAL A 68 8.12 28.33 9.84
N ARG A 69 8.00 27.50 10.88
CA ARG A 69 7.94 27.98 12.28
C ARG A 69 9.18 28.76 12.72
N ILE A 70 10.38 28.33 12.31
CA ILE A 70 11.62 29.03 12.65
C ILE A 70 11.70 30.40 11.96
N GLN A 71 11.20 30.52 10.72
CA GLN A 71 11.17 31.79 10.00
C GLN A 71 10.13 32.77 10.57
N SER A 72 8.98 32.28 11.06
CA SER A 72 7.95 33.13 11.67
C SER A 72 8.35 33.77 13.01
N ILE A 73 9.37 33.27 13.70
CA ILE A 73 9.87 33.86 14.97
C ILE A 73 10.94 34.94 14.72
N ARG A 74 11.48 35.03 13.49
CA ARG A 74 12.50 36.01 13.11
C ARG A 74 11.95 37.33 12.55
N CYS A 75 10.65 37.59 12.68
CA CYS A 75 10.04 38.90 12.38
C CYS A 75 9.84 39.72 13.65
#